data_AF-A0A9Q9MA79-F1
#
_entry.id   AF-A0A9Q9MA79-F1
#
_cell.length_a   1.000
_cell.length_b   1.000
_cell.length_c   1.000
_cell.angle_alpha   90.00
_cell.angle_beta   90.00
_cell.angle_gamma   90.00
#
_symmetry.space_group_name_H-M   'P 1'
#
loop_
_entity.id
_entity.type
_entity.pdbx_description
1 polymer ?
#
loop_
_entity_poly.entity_id
_entity_poly.type
_entity_poly.pdbx_seq_one_letter_code
_entity_poly.pdbx_strand_id
1 'polypeptide(L)'
;MKLEDIQHLRTTYKRYFHPSLDSLPDGWVAIIDDFFLALEGIGDLNEAVSVRFERTLTGLKAFAFPEVSRWHPEQSNALRAAQRQLYKMSQQTCEVCGNPGAAEDGHVWCIGHAGELADKARREAALYDECRVLFPSIHGKAIDLSVPDYLFDLVATTLRSILKLVESEDIDGKVLITRIEFDGDALSVRVRYQNLEAVFMRTQMAINEMLTDLEVLSDELTRKHNLGGSDAP
;
A
#
# COMPACT_ATOMS: atom_id res chain seq x y z
N MET A 1 0.78 8.77 6.70
CA MET A 1 0.05 10.03 6.96
C MET A 1 0.46 11.04 5.91
N LYS A 2 -0.48 11.81 5.34
CA LYS A 2 -0.15 12.84 4.35
C LYS A 2 0.64 13.98 4.99
N LEU A 3 1.49 14.63 4.19
CA LEU A 3 2.36 15.72 4.65
C LEU A 3 1.56 16.90 5.21
N GLU A 4 0.41 17.20 4.63
CA GLU A 4 -0.48 18.28 5.08
C GLU A 4 -1.02 18.02 6.50
N ASP A 5 -1.47 16.80 6.77
CA ASP A 5 -1.99 16.39 8.07
C ASP A 5 -0.89 16.37 9.15
N ILE A 6 0.31 15.88 8.79
CA ILE A 6 1.48 15.92 9.67
C ILE A 6 1.83 17.37 10.01
N GLN A 7 1.82 18.26 9.02
CA GLN A 7 2.08 19.69 9.25
C GLN A 7 1.01 20.34 10.12
N HIS A 8 -0.25 19.98 9.93
CA HIS A 8 -1.35 20.42 10.78
C HIS A 8 -1.11 20.00 12.24
N LEU A 9 -0.91 18.71 12.51
CA LEU A 9 -0.65 18.19 13.86
C LEU A 9 0.60 18.81 14.48
N ARG A 10 1.65 19.04 13.69
CA ARG A 10 2.89 19.68 14.14
C ARG A 10 2.70 21.14 14.52
N THR A 11 1.83 21.85 13.82
CA THR A 11 1.58 23.28 14.05
C THR A 11 0.66 23.48 15.23
N THR A 12 -0.42 22.69 15.32
CA THR A 12 -1.42 22.77 16.39
C THR A 12 -0.86 22.22 17.71
N TYR A 13 -0.23 21.04 17.70
CA TYR A 13 0.22 20.34 18.90
C TYR A 13 1.74 20.24 19.00
N LYS A 14 2.42 21.36 18.77
CA LYS A 14 3.90 21.44 18.73
C LYS A 14 4.60 20.76 19.93
N ARG A 15 3.96 20.78 21.11
CA ARG A 15 4.53 20.23 22.35
C ARG A 15 4.45 18.71 22.43
N TYR A 16 3.43 18.11 21.82
CA TYR A 16 3.20 16.66 21.84
C TYR A 16 3.69 15.96 20.58
N PHE A 17 4.02 16.73 19.54
CA PHE A 17 4.46 16.21 18.27
C PHE A 17 5.75 15.39 18.42
N HIS A 18 5.72 14.16 17.93
CA HIS A 18 6.88 13.29 17.83
C HIS A 18 6.95 12.66 16.43
N PRO A 19 8.15 12.50 15.84
CA PRO A 19 8.32 11.95 14.48
C PRO A 19 7.72 10.56 14.24
N SER A 20 7.36 9.84 15.30
CA SER A 20 6.64 8.55 15.17
C SER A 20 5.30 8.68 14.44
N LEU A 21 4.69 9.88 14.42
CA LEU A 21 3.44 10.13 13.70
C LEU A 21 3.58 9.96 12.18
N ASP A 22 4.78 10.20 11.64
CA ASP A 22 5.04 10.15 10.19
C ASP A 22 4.77 8.74 9.62
N SER A 23 4.98 7.71 10.44
CA SER A 23 4.78 6.30 10.09
C SER A 23 3.34 5.80 10.25
N LEU A 24 2.42 6.63 10.75
CA LEU A 24 1.05 6.21 11.03
C LEU A 24 0.15 6.28 9.80
N PRO A 25 -0.94 5.48 9.76
CA PRO A 25 -1.92 5.54 8.69
C PRO A 25 -2.62 6.88 8.54
N ASP A 26 -2.99 7.24 7.31
CA ASP A 26 -3.63 8.51 6.94
C ASP A 26 -5.00 8.68 7.62
N GLY A 27 -5.80 7.62 7.68
CA GLY A 27 -7.14 7.67 8.26
C GLY A 27 -7.17 7.92 9.76
N TRP A 28 -6.01 7.86 10.45
CA TRP A 28 -5.95 8.02 11.90
C TRP A 28 -5.73 9.47 12.36
N VAL A 29 -5.64 10.44 11.46
CA VAL A 29 -5.45 11.86 11.80
C VAL A 29 -6.47 12.34 12.82
N ALA A 30 -7.77 12.09 12.57
CA ALA A 30 -8.85 12.54 13.45
C ALA A 30 -8.80 11.94 14.85
N ILE A 31 -8.50 10.64 14.98
CA ILE A 31 -8.42 10.00 16.31
C ILE A 31 -7.18 10.45 17.10
N ILE A 32 -6.11 10.85 16.39
CA ILE A 32 -4.91 11.43 16.99
C ILE A 32 -5.18 12.86 17.45
N ASP A 33 -5.90 13.64 16.64
CA ASP A 33 -6.38 14.99 16.98
C ASP A 33 -7.24 14.96 18.25
N ASP A 34 -8.25 14.07 18.30
CA ASP A 34 -9.09 13.85 19.49
C ASP A 34 -8.28 13.47 20.73
N PHE A 35 -7.22 12.67 20.55
CA PHE A 35 -6.34 12.29 21.65
C PHE A 35 -5.51 13.49 22.15
N PHE A 36 -4.98 14.33 21.27
CA PHE A 36 -4.27 15.55 21.67
C PHE A 36 -5.20 16.56 22.34
N LEU A 37 -6.42 16.76 21.83
CA LEU A 37 -7.45 17.56 22.49
C LEU A 37 -7.78 17.04 23.90
N ALA A 38 -7.89 15.71 24.03
CA ALA A 38 -8.11 15.10 25.34
C ALA A 38 -6.94 15.37 26.30
N LEU A 39 -5.69 15.37 25.82
CA LEU A 39 -4.50 15.70 26.60
C LEU A 39 -4.48 17.17 27.05
N GLU A 40 -4.88 18.11 26.19
CA GLU A 40 -5.00 19.52 26.56
C GLU A 40 -6.01 19.76 27.68
N GLY A 41 -7.06 18.92 27.74
CA GLY A 41 -8.06 18.94 28.80
C GLY A 41 -7.58 18.41 30.15
N ILE A 42 -6.41 17.75 30.23
CA ILE A 42 -5.91 17.15 31.48
C ILE A 42 -5.02 18.13 32.28
N GLY A 43 -5.55 19.32 32.58
CA GLY A 43 -4.91 20.32 33.44
C GLY A 43 -3.51 20.77 32.95
N ASP A 44 -2.60 21.07 33.88
CA ASP A 44 -1.23 21.56 33.57
C ASP A 44 -0.30 20.51 32.88
N LEU A 45 -0.85 19.41 32.35
CA LEU A 45 -0.07 18.43 31.58
C LEU A 45 0.49 18.99 30.27
N ASN A 46 -0.02 20.15 29.82
CA ASN A 46 0.46 20.89 28.65
C ASN A 46 1.95 21.27 28.67
N GLU A 47 2.64 21.19 29.80
CA GLU A 47 4.08 21.48 29.92
C GLU A 47 4.92 20.26 30.30
N ALA A 48 4.32 19.07 30.36
CA ALA A 48 4.82 17.99 31.18
C ALA A 48 4.86 16.61 30.51
N VAL A 49 4.52 16.49 29.22
CA VAL A 49 4.35 15.17 28.59
C VAL A 49 4.98 15.11 27.22
N SER A 50 5.95 14.21 27.05
CA SER A 50 6.38 13.75 25.73
C SER A 50 5.58 12.51 25.33
N VAL A 51 5.05 12.50 24.11
CA VAL A 51 4.21 11.41 23.60
C VAL A 51 4.91 10.71 22.43
N ARG A 52 4.93 9.39 22.45
CA ARG A 52 5.37 8.56 21.32
C ARG A 52 4.26 7.62 20.91
N PHE A 53 4.13 7.40 19.61
CA PHE A 53 3.14 6.50 19.04
C PHE A 53 3.81 5.25 18.47
N GLU A 54 3.10 4.13 18.56
CA GLU A 54 3.51 2.85 17.98
C GLU A 54 2.30 2.15 17.39
N ARG A 55 2.34 1.91 16.07
CA ARG A 55 1.37 1.04 15.40
C ARG A 55 1.72 -0.42 15.71
N THR A 56 0.77 -1.14 16.30
CA THR A 56 0.84 -2.58 16.54
C THR A 56 -0.13 -3.30 15.60
N LEU A 57 0.01 -4.62 15.47
CA LEU A 57 -0.91 -5.46 14.67
C LEU A 57 -2.38 -5.31 15.09
N THR A 58 -2.62 -4.88 16.34
CA THR A 58 -3.95 -4.77 16.92
C THR A 58 -4.41 -3.32 17.10
N GLY A 59 -3.69 -2.33 16.56
CA GLY A 59 -4.05 -0.91 16.68
C GLY A 59 -2.92 -0.01 17.19
N LEU A 60 -3.26 1.20 17.61
CA LEU A 60 -2.34 2.28 17.96
C LEU A 60 -2.13 2.38 19.47
N LYS A 61 -0.86 2.34 19.91
CA LYS A 61 -0.49 2.61 21.30
C LYS A 61 0.20 3.97 21.39
N ALA A 62 -0.26 4.78 22.34
CA ALA A 62 0.40 6.03 22.72
C ALA A 62 1.11 5.86 24.06
N PHE A 63 2.40 6.14 24.09
CA PHE A 63 3.25 6.15 25.28
C PHE A 63 3.49 7.61 25.68
N ALA A 64 2.96 7.99 26.83
CA ALA A 64 3.13 9.33 27.39
C ALA A 64 4.09 9.26 28.57
N PHE A 65 5.17 10.05 28.50
CA PHE A 65 6.17 10.15 29.54
C PHE A 65 6.02 11.47 30.31
N PRO A 66 5.88 11.45 31.65
CA PRO A 66 5.95 12.64 32.48
C PRO A 66 7.35 13.27 32.49
N GLU A 67 7.51 14.49 32.00
CA GLU A 67 8.74 15.27 32.18
C GLU A 67 8.82 15.93 33.57
N VAL A 68 7.69 16.09 34.27
CA VAL A 68 7.64 16.52 35.68
C VAL A 68 7.05 15.45 36.59
N SER A 69 7.64 15.31 37.77
CA SER A 69 7.45 14.20 38.69
C SER A 69 6.19 14.24 39.57
N ARG A 70 5.33 15.25 39.43
CA ARG A 70 4.14 15.44 40.28
C ARG A 70 2.85 15.38 39.48
N TRP A 71 2.45 14.19 39.04
CA TRP A 71 1.11 13.97 38.54
C TRP A 71 0.15 13.66 39.68
N HIS A 72 -1.01 14.30 39.68
CA HIS A 72 -2.10 13.86 40.53
C HIS A 72 -2.65 12.51 40.04
N PRO A 73 -3.17 11.66 40.95
CA PRO A 73 -3.78 10.38 40.55
C PRO A 73 -4.90 10.53 39.51
N GLU A 74 -5.67 11.62 39.59
CA GLU A 74 -6.74 11.94 38.64
C GLU A 74 -6.22 12.19 37.23
N GLN A 75 -5.12 12.95 37.10
CA GLN A 75 -4.46 13.23 35.81
C GLN A 75 -3.89 11.94 35.20
N SER A 76 -3.27 11.09 36.03
CA SER A 76 -2.76 9.79 35.58
C SER A 76 -3.87 8.87 35.08
N ASN A 77 -5.02 8.89 35.74
CA ASN A 77 -6.19 8.09 35.35
C ASN A 77 -6.84 8.63 34.07
N ALA A 78 -6.95 9.95 33.93
CA ALA A 78 -7.46 10.60 32.72
C ALA A 78 -6.56 10.28 31.51
N LEU A 79 -5.24 10.33 31.68
CA LEU A 79 -4.30 9.96 30.62
C LEU A 79 -4.46 8.49 30.20
N ARG A 80 -4.55 7.57 31.18
CA ARG A 80 -4.80 6.16 30.88
C ARG A 80 -6.13 5.95 30.15
N ALA A 81 -7.16 6.72 30.51
CA ALA A 81 -8.44 6.67 29.82
C ALA A 81 -8.31 7.15 28.37
N ALA A 82 -7.62 8.26 28.12
CA ALA A 82 -7.34 8.77 26.78
C ALA A 82 -6.54 7.77 25.94
N GLN A 83 -5.48 7.16 26.50
CA GLN A 83 -4.68 6.13 25.82
C GLN A 83 -5.51 4.89 25.44
N ARG A 84 -6.39 4.44 26.35
CA ARG A 84 -7.28 3.30 26.08
C ARG A 84 -8.33 3.65 25.02
N GLN A 85 -8.85 4.87 25.05
CA GLN A 85 -9.80 5.34 24.06
C GLN A 85 -9.15 5.40 22.67
N LEU A 86 -7.95 5.98 22.55
CA LEU A 86 -7.19 6.00 21.31
C LEU A 86 -6.97 4.58 20.76
N TYR A 87 -6.53 3.65 21.61
CA TYR A 87 -6.33 2.26 21.22
C TYR A 87 -7.62 1.62 20.70
N LYS A 88 -8.75 1.81 21.41
CA LYS A 88 -10.05 1.30 20.98
C LYS A 88 -10.51 1.91 19.66
N MET A 89 -10.36 3.22 19.49
CA MET A 89 -10.75 3.92 18.27
C MET A 89 -9.91 3.44 17.08
N SER A 90 -8.60 3.28 17.25
CA SER A 90 -7.72 2.78 16.19
C SER A 90 -8.09 1.38 15.67
N GLN A 91 -8.74 0.56 16.49
CA GLN A 91 -9.24 -0.77 16.10
C GLN A 91 -10.52 -0.73 15.26
N GLN A 92 -11.20 0.42 15.27
CA GLN A 92 -12.51 0.63 14.66
C GLN A 92 -12.47 1.69 13.56
N THR A 93 -11.29 2.28 13.31
CA THR A 93 -11.09 3.37 12.37
C THR A 93 -10.22 2.89 11.21
N CYS A 94 -10.75 3.01 10.00
CA CYS A 94 -10.06 2.63 8.78
C CYS A 94 -8.73 3.38 8.64
N GLU A 95 -7.68 2.62 8.33
CA GLU A 95 -6.31 3.13 8.18
C GLU A 95 -6.14 4.09 7.00
N VAL A 96 -7.03 4.06 5.99
CA VAL A 96 -6.94 4.92 4.79
C VAL A 96 -7.76 6.19 4.93
N CYS A 97 -9.04 6.07 5.26
CA CYS A 97 -9.97 7.19 5.21
C CYS A 97 -10.57 7.63 6.55
N GLY A 98 -10.28 6.93 7.64
CA GLY A 98 -10.78 7.30 8.96
C GLY A 98 -12.25 6.96 9.24
N ASN A 99 -12.97 6.36 8.28
CA ASN A 99 -14.32 5.87 8.50
C ASN A 99 -14.34 4.63 9.40
N PRO A 100 -15.49 4.30 10.03
CA PRO A 100 -15.64 3.07 10.78
C PRO A 100 -15.27 1.83 9.95
N GLY A 101 -14.44 0.97 10.52
CA GLY A 101 -13.89 -0.23 9.88
C GLY A 101 -13.81 -1.43 10.81
N ALA A 102 -13.47 -2.57 10.23
CA ALA A 102 -13.24 -3.82 10.93
C ALA A 102 -11.78 -4.26 10.77
N ALA A 103 -11.25 -4.93 11.78
CA ALA A 103 -9.89 -5.43 11.75
C ALA A 103 -9.81 -6.72 10.91
N GLU A 104 -8.96 -6.72 9.88
CA GLU A 104 -8.66 -7.85 9.01
C GLU A 104 -7.15 -7.91 8.77
N ASP A 105 -6.53 -9.07 9.00
CA ASP A 105 -5.10 -9.34 8.77
C ASP A 105 -4.12 -8.30 9.38
N GLY A 106 -4.47 -7.76 10.54
CA GLY A 106 -3.63 -6.78 11.24
C GLY A 106 -3.70 -5.35 10.69
N HIS A 107 -4.72 -5.07 9.88
CA HIS A 107 -5.11 -3.75 9.39
C HIS A 107 -6.59 -3.49 9.71
N VAL A 108 -7.03 -2.23 9.63
CA VAL A 108 -8.44 -1.87 9.81
C VAL A 108 -8.95 -1.21 8.54
N TRP A 109 -9.95 -1.82 7.92
CA TRP A 109 -10.53 -1.35 6.66
C TRP A 109 -12.01 -1.05 6.82
N CYS A 110 -12.49 0.01 6.18
CA CYS A 110 -13.93 0.19 6.00
C CYS A 110 -14.42 -0.70 4.85
N ILE A 111 -15.74 -0.87 4.75
CA ILE A 111 -16.37 -1.72 3.71
C ILE A 111 -15.91 -1.31 2.30
N GLY A 112 -15.69 -0.02 2.06
CA GLY A 112 -15.16 0.49 0.78
C GLY A 112 -13.77 -0.05 0.46
N HIS A 113 -12.78 0.23 1.32
CA HIS A 113 -11.38 -0.19 1.07
C HIS A 113 -11.18 -1.71 1.19
N ALA A 114 -11.95 -2.41 2.03
CA ALA A 114 -11.97 -3.87 2.04
C ALA A 114 -12.48 -4.43 0.71
N GLY A 115 -13.52 -3.80 0.14
CA GLY A 115 -14.03 -4.12 -1.19
C GLY A 115 -13.01 -3.86 -2.31
N GLU A 116 -12.31 -2.73 -2.28
CA GLU A 116 -11.28 -2.39 -3.26
C GLU A 116 -10.12 -3.40 -3.27
N LEU A 117 -9.64 -3.83 -2.10
CA LEU A 117 -8.63 -4.89 -2.00
C LEU A 117 -9.13 -6.22 -2.56
N ALA A 118 -10.38 -6.59 -2.24
CA ALA A 118 -11.00 -7.80 -2.76
C ALA A 118 -11.22 -7.74 -4.27
N ASP A 119 -11.58 -6.58 -4.82
CA ASP A 119 -11.76 -6.36 -6.25
C ASP A 119 -10.42 -6.34 -6.99
N LYS A 120 -9.37 -5.75 -6.40
CA LYS A 120 -7.99 -5.82 -6.92
C LYS A 120 -7.49 -7.26 -6.97
N ALA A 121 -7.63 -8.01 -5.87
CA ALA A 121 -7.25 -9.42 -5.83
C ALA A 121 -8.04 -10.25 -6.87
N ARG A 122 -9.34 -9.96 -7.06
CA ARG A 122 -10.18 -10.62 -8.06
C ARG A 122 -9.72 -10.30 -9.49
N ARG A 123 -9.38 -9.04 -9.76
CA ARG A 123 -8.85 -8.57 -11.06
C ARG A 123 -7.52 -9.23 -11.39
N GLU A 124 -6.61 -9.28 -10.43
CA GLU A 124 -5.31 -9.96 -10.55
C GLU A 124 -5.49 -11.46 -10.84
N ALA A 125 -6.35 -12.14 -10.08
CA ALA A 125 -6.64 -13.55 -10.30
C ALA A 125 -7.25 -13.81 -11.68
N ALA A 126 -8.19 -12.97 -12.13
CA ALA A 126 -8.81 -13.09 -13.45
C ALA A 126 -7.78 -12.93 -14.59
N LEU A 127 -6.86 -11.97 -14.48
CA LEU A 127 -5.78 -11.79 -15.46
C LEU A 127 -4.80 -12.97 -15.43
N TYR A 128 -4.48 -13.49 -14.25
CA TYR A 128 -3.62 -14.67 -14.11
C TYR A 128 -4.21 -15.89 -14.81
N ASP A 129 -5.51 -16.14 -14.60
CA ASP A 129 -6.22 -17.25 -15.22
C ASP A 129 -6.36 -17.06 -16.75
N GLU A 130 -6.61 -15.84 -17.22
CA GLU A 130 -6.64 -15.49 -18.64
C GLU A 130 -5.29 -15.78 -19.32
N CYS A 131 -4.19 -15.35 -18.70
CA CYS A 131 -2.83 -15.48 -19.24
C CYS A 131 -2.11 -16.76 -18.78
N ARG A 132 -2.84 -17.75 -18.25
CA ARG A 132 -2.28 -18.94 -17.59
C ARG A 132 -1.26 -19.70 -18.44
N VAL A 133 -1.45 -19.71 -19.76
CA VAL A 133 -0.60 -20.36 -20.76
C VAL A 133 0.81 -19.74 -20.81
N LEU A 134 0.92 -18.45 -20.52
CA LEU A 134 2.20 -17.72 -20.48
C LEU A 134 2.98 -17.99 -19.19
N PHE A 135 2.41 -18.68 -18.21
CA PHE A 135 3.04 -18.90 -16.91
C PHE A 135 3.51 -20.35 -16.72
N PRO A 136 4.69 -20.57 -16.09
CA PRO A 136 5.22 -21.91 -15.86
C PRO A 136 4.23 -22.84 -15.14
N SER A 137 4.21 -24.10 -15.54
CA SER A 137 3.28 -25.13 -15.03
C SER A 137 3.65 -25.71 -13.66
N ILE A 138 4.73 -25.24 -13.01
CA ILE A 138 5.41 -25.98 -11.92
C ILE A 138 5.08 -25.43 -10.51
N HIS A 139 5.01 -26.36 -9.55
CA HIS A 139 4.76 -26.26 -8.09
C HIS A 139 5.59 -25.22 -7.32
N GLY A 140 5.24 -23.95 -7.43
CA GLY A 140 5.83 -22.85 -6.66
C GLY A 140 4.81 -21.75 -6.32
N LYS A 141 5.28 -20.60 -5.81
CA LYS A 141 4.42 -19.41 -5.62
C LYS A 141 3.95 -18.95 -7.01
N ALA A 142 2.64 -18.69 -7.15
CA ALA A 142 2.09 -18.07 -8.35
C ALA A 142 2.86 -16.78 -8.66
N ILE A 143 2.93 -16.41 -9.96
CA ILE A 143 3.52 -15.14 -10.34
C ILE A 143 2.72 -14.03 -9.69
N ASP A 144 3.43 -13.20 -8.95
CA ASP A 144 2.87 -12.08 -8.24
C ASP A 144 2.53 -10.99 -9.28
N LEU A 145 1.24 -10.70 -9.44
CA LEU A 145 0.74 -9.64 -10.32
C LEU A 145 0.45 -8.35 -9.53
N SER A 146 0.90 -8.27 -8.27
CA SER A 146 0.77 -7.09 -7.43
C SER A 146 1.65 -5.94 -7.94
N VAL A 147 1.17 -5.23 -8.95
CA VAL A 147 1.71 -3.97 -9.44
C VAL A 147 0.85 -2.79 -8.97
N PRO A 148 1.38 -1.56 -8.94
CA PRO A 148 0.57 -0.36 -8.72
C PRO A 148 -0.60 -0.27 -9.71
N ASP A 149 -1.75 0.26 -9.27
CA ASP A 149 -2.98 0.25 -10.07
C ASP A 149 -2.82 1.01 -11.40
N TYR A 150 -2.07 2.11 -11.40
CA TYR A 150 -1.78 2.89 -12.60
C TYR A 150 -0.90 2.16 -13.63
N LEU A 151 -0.21 1.09 -13.23
CA LEU A 151 0.55 0.22 -14.15
C LEU A 151 -0.23 -1.04 -14.54
N PHE A 152 -1.28 -1.41 -13.79
CA PHE A 152 -1.96 -2.68 -13.98
C PHE A 152 -2.56 -2.80 -15.37
N ASP A 153 -3.22 -1.76 -15.89
CA ASP A 153 -3.82 -1.80 -17.22
C ASP A 153 -2.79 -1.93 -18.34
N LEU A 154 -1.63 -1.30 -18.16
CA LEU A 154 -0.51 -1.41 -19.09
C LEU A 154 0.03 -2.85 -19.11
N VAL A 155 0.29 -3.43 -17.93
CA VAL A 155 0.73 -4.83 -17.80
C VAL A 155 -0.31 -5.78 -18.40
N ALA A 156 -1.58 -5.62 -18.04
CA ALA A 156 -2.67 -6.47 -18.54
C ALA A 156 -2.78 -6.43 -20.06
N THR A 157 -2.67 -5.24 -20.67
CA THR A 157 -2.74 -5.07 -22.12
C THR A 157 -1.56 -5.73 -22.82
N THR A 158 -0.35 -5.57 -22.28
CA THR A 158 0.86 -6.21 -22.84
C THR A 158 0.78 -7.73 -22.72
N LEU A 159 0.39 -8.27 -21.56
CA LEU A 159 0.24 -9.72 -21.36
C LEU A 159 -0.77 -10.33 -22.34
N ARG A 160 -1.93 -9.69 -22.53
CA ARG A 160 -2.95 -10.11 -23.51
C ARG A 160 -2.43 -10.04 -24.95
N SER A 161 -1.58 -9.08 -25.26
CA SER A 161 -1.00 -8.93 -26.60
C SER A 161 0.02 -10.02 -26.89
N ILE A 162 0.85 -10.37 -25.89
CA ILE A 162 1.76 -11.52 -25.94
C ILE A 162 0.95 -12.82 -26.08
N LEU A 163 -0.12 -12.99 -25.31
CA LEU A 163 -0.98 -14.18 -25.37
C LEU A 163 -1.53 -14.37 -26.78
N LYS A 164 -2.13 -13.33 -27.37
CA LYS A 164 -2.66 -13.37 -28.75
C LYS A 164 -1.59 -13.77 -29.76
N LEU A 165 -0.37 -13.25 -29.61
CA LEU A 165 0.73 -13.58 -30.51
C LEU A 165 1.16 -15.05 -30.36
N VAL A 166 1.26 -15.55 -29.13
CA VAL A 166 1.58 -16.94 -28.81
C VAL A 166 0.53 -17.90 -29.38
N GLU A 167 -0.75 -17.59 -29.20
CA GLU A 167 -1.87 -18.36 -29.74
C GLU A 167 -1.88 -18.33 -31.28
N SER A 168 -1.60 -17.18 -31.90
CA SER A 168 -1.62 -17.05 -33.37
C SER A 168 -0.51 -17.84 -34.07
N GLU A 169 0.59 -18.09 -33.37
CA GLU A 169 1.77 -18.80 -33.88
C GLU A 169 1.84 -20.26 -33.38
N ASP A 170 0.82 -20.73 -32.64
CA ASP A 170 0.72 -22.10 -32.07
C ASP A 170 1.99 -22.52 -31.29
N ILE A 171 2.47 -21.60 -30.43
CA ILE A 171 3.68 -21.78 -29.62
C ILE A 171 3.39 -21.81 -28.11
N ASP A 172 2.21 -22.31 -27.74
CA ASP A 172 1.78 -22.47 -26.35
C ASP A 172 2.81 -23.26 -25.52
N GLY A 173 3.07 -22.78 -24.30
CA GLY A 173 4.05 -23.38 -23.38
C GLY A 173 5.52 -23.19 -23.78
N LYS A 174 5.81 -22.61 -24.95
CA LYS A 174 7.18 -22.29 -25.39
C LYS A 174 7.62 -20.89 -24.96
N VAL A 175 6.68 -19.98 -24.70
CA VAL A 175 6.95 -18.64 -24.16
C VAL A 175 6.46 -18.60 -22.72
N LEU A 176 7.37 -18.39 -21.77
CA LEU A 176 7.05 -18.38 -20.36
C LEU A 176 7.52 -17.08 -19.70
N ILE A 177 6.58 -16.30 -19.17
CA ILE A 177 6.87 -15.20 -18.27
C ILE A 177 7.15 -15.79 -16.90
N THR A 178 8.34 -15.52 -16.37
CA THR A 178 8.87 -16.14 -15.14
C THR A 178 8.87 -15.19 -13.95
N ARG A 179 8.84 -13.88 -14.19
CA ARG A 179 8.84 -12.85 -13.15
C ARG A 179 8.23 -11.56 -13.69
N ILE A 180 7.38 -10.95 -12.89
CA ILE A 180 6.92 -9.56 -13.03
C ILE A 180 7.18 -8.94 -11.66
N GLU A 181 7.91 -7.84 -11.61
CA GLU A 181 8.29 -7.20 -10.35
C GLU A 181 8.39 -5.70 -10.52
N PHE A 182 7.87 -4.97 -9.54
CA PHE A 182 8.02 -3.53 -9.40
C PHE A 182 8.80 -3.24 -8.11
N ASP A 183 9.93 -2.56 -8.21
CA ASP A 183 10.81 -2.29 -7.06
C ASP A 183 10.58 -0.91 -6.41
N GLY A 184 9.59 -0.16 -6.89
CA GLY A 184 9.27 1.20 -6.45
C GLY A 184 9.58 2.26 -7.50
N ASP A 185 10.57 1.99 -8.36
CA ASP A 185 11.00 2.92 -9.40
C ASP A 185 10.86 2.34 -10.81
N ALA A 186 11.09 1.04 -10.98
CA ALA A 186 11.09 0.37 -12.27
C ALA A 186 10.26 -0.93 -12.25
N LEU A 187 9.54 -1.18 -13.35
CA LEU A 187 8.94 -2.47 -13.64
C LEU A 187 9.96 -3.34 -14.38
N SER A 188 10.08 -4.60 -14.00
CA SER A 188 10.90 -5.57 -14.72
C SER A 188 10.11 -6.83 -15.04
N VAL A 189 10.21 -7.29 -16.29
CA VAL A 189 9.52 -8.51 -16.74
C VAL A 189 10.52 -9.48 -17.36
N ARG A 190 10.55 -10.72 -16.85
CA ARG A 190 11.45 -11.76 -17.34
C ARG A 190 10.71 -12.81 -18.13
N VAL A 191 11.05 -12.93 -19.41
CA VAL A 191 10.56 -13.99 -20.30
C VAL A 191 11.63 -15.06 -20.52
N ARG A 192 11.18 -16.31 -20.66
CA ARG A 192 11.99 -17.47 -21.00
C ARG A 192 11.37 -18.18 -22.19
N TYR A 193 12.17 -18.41 -23.21
CA TYR A 193 11.80 -19.20 -24.38
C TYR A 193 12.26 -20.64 -24.20
N GLN A 194 11.39 -21.61 -24.44
CA GLN A 194 11.66 -23.05 -24.33
C GLN A 194 11.38 -23.74 -25.66
N ASN A 195 12.34 -24.50 -26.16
CA ASN A 195 12.17 -25.35 -27.35
C ASN A 195 11.58 -24.61 -28.58
N LEU A 196 11.93 -23.32 -28.74
CA LEU A 196 11.54 -22.51 -29.88
C LEU A 196 12.56 -22.67 -31.01
N GLU A 197 12.08 -23.10 -32.17
CA GLU A 197 12.90 -23.21 -33.38
C GLU A 197 13.28 -21.84 -33.94
N ALA A 198 14.34 -21.80 -34.76
CA ALA A 198 14.83 -20.58 -35.38
C ALA A 198 13.80 -19.87 -36.28
N VAL A 199 12.78 -20.58 -36.76
CA VAL A 199 11.68 -20.02 -37.57
C VAL A 199 10.87 -18.97 -36.79
N PHE A 200 10.82 -19.08 -35.46
CA PHE A 200 10.06 -18.18 -34.59
C PHE A 200 10.90 -17.02 -34.02
N MET A 201 12.10 -16.77 -34.58
CA MET A 201 12.94 -15.64 -34.15
C MET A 201 12.20 -14.30 -34.24
N ARG A 202 11.36 -14.11 -35.27
CA ARG A 202 10.54 -12.91 -35.42
C ARG A 202 9.58 -12.73 -34.24
N THR A 203 8.94 -13.81 -33.80
CA THR A 203 8.01 -13.83 -32.67
C THR A 203 8.73 -13.53 -31.37
N GLN A 204 9.94 -14.10 -31.16
CA GLN A 204 10.77 -13.78 -29.99
C GLN A 204 11.15 -12.30 -29.96
N MET A 205 11.55 -11.72 -31.10
CA MET A 205 11.88 -10.30 -31.19
C MET A 205 10.66 -9.41 -30.87
N ALA A 206 9.49 -9.72 -31.44
CA ALA A 206 8.27 -8.97 -31.16
C ALA A 206 7.85 -9.03 -29.69
N ILE A 207 8.01 -10.19 -29.02
CA ILE A 207 7.72 -10.31 -27.59
C ILE A 207 8.71 -9.48 -26.76
N ASN A 208 10.01 -9.54 -27.07
CA ASN A 208 11.00 -8.72 -26.36
C ASN A 208 10.78 -7.22 -26.58
N GLU A 209 10.35 -6.81 -27.77
CA GLU A 209 9.98 -5.42 -28.07
C GLU A 209 8.78 -4.99 -27.22
N MET A 210 7.70 -5.78 -27.18
CA MET A 210 6.54 -5.50 -26.33
C MET A 210 6.89 -5.39 -24.84
N LEU A 211 7.83 -6.21 -24.35
CA LEU A 211 8.30 -6.15 -22.97
C LEU A 211 9.19 -4.92 -22.72
N THR A 212 10.05 -4.57 -23.67
CA THR A 212 10.89 -3.37 -23.57
C THR A 212 10.03 -2.11 -23.58
N ASP A 213 9.03 -2.05 -24.47
CA ASP A 213 8.07 -0.96 -24.54
C ASP A 213 7.26 -0.84 -23.24
N LEU A 214 6.85 -1.98 -22.65
CA LEU A 214 6.19 -2.00 -21.34
C LEU A 214 7.07 -1.38 -20.25
N GLU A 215 8.34 -1.74 -20.17
CA GLU A 215 9.28 -1.18 -19.19
C GLU A 215 9.44 0.34 -19.41
N VAL A 216 9.66 0.79 -20.64
CA VAL A 216 9.78 2.23 -20.97
C VAL A 216 8.51 3.01 -20.65
N LEU A 217 7.34 2.51 -21.04
CA LEU A 217 6.07 3.16 -20.75
C LEU A 217 5.76 3.17 -19.24
N SER A 218 6.17 2.13 -18.52
CA SER A 218 6.01 2.08 -17.06
C SER A 218 6.88 3.14 -16.37
N ASP A 219 8.09 3.39 -16.84
CA ASP A 219 8.96 4.45 -16.32
C ASP A 219 8.36 5.84 -16.56
N GLU A 220 7.75 6.06 -17.73
CA GLU A 220 7.07 7.31 -18.05
C GLU A 220 5.84 7.54 -17.17
N LEU A 221 5.02 6.50 -16.96
CA LEU A 221 3.85 6.58 -16.10
C LEU A 221 4.23 6.80 -14.63
N THR A 222 5.24 6.08 -14.13
CA THR A 222 5.76 6.24 -12.77
C THR A 222 6.27 7.67 -12.55
N ARG A 223 6.98 8.23 -13.54
CA ARG A 223 7.43 9.62 -13.50
C ARG A 223 6.27 10.62 -13.48
N LYS A 224 5.24 10.43 -14.32
CA LYS A 224 4.05 11.30 -14.34
C LYS A 224 3.28 11.23 -13.03
N HIS A 225 3.13 10.03 -12.47
CA HIS A 225 2.50 9.80 -11.19
C HIS A 225 3.27 10.50 -10.05
N ASN A 226 4.60 10.35 -10.00
CA ASN A 226 5.45 10.97 -8.98
C ASN A 226 5.52 12.51 -9.07
N LEU A 227 5.30 13.08 -10.26
CA LEU A 227 5.23 14.54 -10.47
C LEU A 227 3.87 15.14 -10.11
N GLY A 228 2.92 14.36 -9.56
CA GLY A 228 1.63 14.86 -9.12
C GLY A 228 0.60 15.03 -10.24
N GLY A 229 0.74 14.28 -11.35
CA GLY A 229 -0.27 14.24 -12.41
C GLY A 229 -1.53 13.53 -11.92
N SER A 230 -2.47 14.29 -11.35
CA SER A 230 -3.81 13.84 -10.94
C SER A 230 -4.75 13.48 -12.10
N ASP A 231 -4.22 13.27 -13.30
CA ASP A 231 -4.95 12.86 -14.49
C ASP A 231 -4.19 11.74 -15.20
N ALA A 232 -4.34 10.53 -14.69
CA ALA A 232 -4.14 9.30 -15.46
C ALA A 232 -5.46 8.51 -15.34
N PRO A 233 -6.21 8.32 -16.44
CA PRO A 233 -7.51 7.64 -16.43
C PRO A 233 -7.42 6.16 -16.07
#